data_AF-A0A7C5RS95-F1
#
_entry.id   AF-A0A7C5RS95-F1
#
_cell.length_a   1.000
_cell.length_b   1.000
_cell.length_c   1.000
_cell.angle_alpha   90.00
_cell.angle_beta   90.00
_cell.angle_gamma   90.00
#
_symmetry.space_group_name_H-M   'P 1'
#
loop_
_entity.id
_entity.type
_entity.pdbx_description
1 polymer ?
#
loop_
_entity_poly.entity_id
_entity_poly.type
_entity_poly.pdbx_seq_one_letter_code
_entity_poly.pdbx_strand_id
1 'polypeptide(L)'
;RSFWYGQLSAIVEPIAAVVGAAAVLLVQPILPYALAFAAGAMLFVVVEELIPESQRGEHGDLATGGTILGFTVMMILDVALG
;
A
#
# COMPACT_ATOMS: atom_id res chain seq x y z
N ARG A 1 15.06 17.20 5.80
CA ARG A 1 15.59 16.41 4.65
C ARG A 1 14.65 15.27 4.26
N SER A 2 14.01 14.56 5.21
CA SER A 2 13.03 13.50 4.89
C SER A 2 11.82 13.99 4.07
N PHE A 3 11.34 15.22 4.29
CA PHE A 3 10.19 15.78 3.55
C PHE A 3 10.44 15.99 2.04
N TRP A 4 11.70 16.20 1.62
CA TRP A 4 12.06 16.33 0.20
C TRP A 4 12.19 14.95 -0.46
N TYR A 5 12.78 13.97 0.23
CA TYR A 5 12.88 12.61 -0.28
C TYR A 5 11.51 11.90 -0.33
N GLY A 6 10.62 12.15 0.62
CA GLY A 6 9.25 11.64 0.59
C GLY A 6 8.45 12.15 -0.62
N GLN A 7 8.54 13.45 -0.92
CA GLN A 7 7.89 14.01 -2.12
C GLN A 7 8.49 13.49 -3.42
N LEU A 8 9.81 13.27 -3.48
CA LEU A 8 10.47 12.71 -4.66
C LEU A 8 10.03 11.26 -4.93
N SER A 9 9.82 10.44 -3.90
CA SER A 9 9.24 9.09 -4.06
C SER A 9 7.77 9.15 -4.48
N ALA A 10 6.99 10.08 -3.91
CA ALA A 10 5.58 10.23 -4.23
C ALA A 10 5.31 10.65 -5.69
N ILE A 11 6.26 11.29 -6.37
CA ILE A 11 6.14 11.64 -7.80
C ILE A 11 6.16 10.41 -8.71
N VAL A 12 6.78 9.30 -8.29
CA VAL A 12 6.83 8.07 -9.09
C VAL A 12 5.46 7.40 -9.18
N GLU A 13 4.62 7.55 -8.14
CA GLU A 13 3.30 6.90 -8.08
C GLU A 13 2.33 7.40 -9.18
N PRO A 14 2.12 8.72 -9.40
CA PRO A 14 1.28 9.21 -10.49
C PRO A 14 1.74 8.76 -11.89
N ILE A 15 3.06 8.73 -12.12
CA ILE A 15 3.62 8.36 -13.43
C ILE A 15 3.33 6.88 -13.70
N ALA A 16 3.61 6.02 -12.71
CA ALA A 16 3.31 4.60 -12.81
C ALA A 16 1.81 4.32 -12.90
N ALA A 17 0.98 5.07 -12.17
CA ALA A 17 -0.48 4.94 -12.21
C ALA A 17 -1.07 5.26 -13.58
N VAL A 18 -0.58 6.32 -14.27
CA VAL A 18 -1.05 6.67 -15.62
C VAL A 18 -0.66 5.61 -16.64
N VAL A 19 0.58 5.10 -16.58
CA VAL A 19 1.04 4.02 -17.46
C VAL A 19 0.26 2.73 -17.20
N GLY A 20 0.04 2.38 -15.93
CA GLY A 20 -0.78 1.24 -15.52
C GLY A 20 -2.21 1.34 -16.02
N ALA A 21 -2.85 2.50 -15.84
CA ALA A 21 -4.20 2.75 -16.34
C ALA A 21 -4.30 2.60 -17.87
N ALA A 22 -3.31 3.11 -18.62
CA ALA A 22 -3.26 2.95 -20.07
C ALA A 22 -3.09 1.49 -20.50
N ALA A 23 -2.26 0.72 -19.79
CA ALA A 23 -2.04 -0.71 -20.06
C ALA A 23 -3.29 -1.57 -19.77
N VAL A 24 -4.01 -1.25 -18.69
CA VAL A 24 -5.25 -1.95 -18.29
C VAL A 24 -6.34 -1.85 -19.37
N LEU A 25 -6.47 -0.71 -20.05
CA LEU A 25 -7.45 -0.52 -21.11
C LEU A 25 -7.26 -1.48 -22.30
N LEU A 26 -6.04 -1.94 -22.54
CA LEU A 26 -5.70 -2.84 -23.64
C LEU A 26 -5.87 -4.32 -23.29
N VAL A 27 -5.86 -4.67 -22.00
CA VAL A 27 -5.83 -6.08 -21.55
C VAL A 27 -6.83 -6.33 -20.41
N GLN A 28 -8.12 -6.30 -20.75
CA GLN A 28 -9.22 -6.56 -19.81
C GLN A 28 -9.22 -7.98 -19.20
N PRO A 29 -8.95 -9.08 -19.93
CA PRO A 29 -9.04 -10.42 -19.33
C PRO A 29 -7.85 -10.79 -18.44
N ILE A 30 -6.68 -10.14 -18.58
CA ILE A 30 -5.53 -10.39 -17.69
C ILE A 30 -5.60 -9.56 -16.41
N LEU A 31 -6.48 -8.55 -16.38
CA LEU A 31 -6.64 -7.62 -15.28
C LEU A 31 -6.81 -8.28 -13.90
N PRO A 32 -7.70 -9.29 -13.71
CA PRO A 32 -7.85 -9.92 -12.41
C PRO A 32 -6.57 -10.64 -11.94
N TYR A 33 -5.80 -11.23 -12.85
CA TYR A 33 -4.52 -11.86 -12.52
C TYR A 33 -3.46 -10.82 -12.15
N ALA A 34 -3.40 -9.70 -12.86
CA ALA A 34 -2.49 -8.60 -12.56
C ALA A 34 -2.82 -7.93 -11.22
N LEU A 35 -4.12 -7.71 -10.92
CA LEU A 35 -4.57 -7.16 -9.64
C LEU A 35 -4.29 -8.13 -8.48
N ALA A 36 -4.51 -9.44 -8.68
CA ALA A 36 -4.17 -10.44 -7.68
C ALA A 36 -2.65 -10.48 -7.40
N PHE A 37 -1.82 -10.35 -8.43
CA PHE A 37 -0.37 -10.25 -8.29
C PHE A 37 0.04 -8.98 -7.52
N ALA A 38 -0.55 -7.82 -7.86
CA ALA A 38 -0.29 -6.57 -7.16
C ALA A 38 -0.70 -6.62 -5.69
N ALA A 39 -1.86 -7.21 -5.37
CA ALA A 39 -2.31 -7.42 -3.99
C ALA A 39 -1.33 -8.33 -3.22
N GLY A 40 -0.84 -9.39 -3.85
CA GLY A 40 0.16 -10.28 -3.26
C GLY A 40 1.49 -9.57 -2.97
N ALA A 41 1.98 -8.73 -3.89
CA ALA A 41 3.20 -7.95 -3.69
C ALA A 41 3.08 -6.99 -2.49
N MET A 42 1.93 -6.31 -2.34
CA MET A 42 1.69 -5.42 -1.20
C MET A 42 1.61 -6.18 0.13
N LEU A 43 0.99 -7.36 0.16
CA LEU A 43 0.96 -8.20 1.37
C LEU A 43 2.36 -8.67 1.78
N PHE A 44 3.19 -9.08 0.83
CA PHE A 44 4.57 -9.50 1.09
C PHE A 44 5.40 -8.39 1.73
N VAL A 45 5.39 -7.19 1.14
CA VAL A 45 6.12 -6.02 1.66
C VAL A 45 5.64 -5.64 3.06
N VAL A 46 4.32 -5.71 3.31
CA VAL A 46 3.78 -5.42 4.64
C VAL A 46 4.30 -6.41 5.68
N VAL A 47 4.28 -7.70 5.38
CA VAL A 47 4.65 -8.76 6.34
C VAL A 47 6.16 -8.81 6.57
N GLU A 48 6.97 -8.72 5.51
CA GLU A 48 8.42 -8.91 5.60
C GLU A 48 9.20 -7.64 5.92
N GLU A 49 8.67 -6.46 5.57
CA GLU A 49 9.39 -5.19 5.76
C GLU A 49 8.67 -4.32 6.80
N LEU A 50 7.40 -3.97 6.58
CA LEU A 50 6.72 -2.95 7.39
C LEU A 50 6.43 -3.40 8.83
N ILE A 51 5.91 -4.62 9.03
CA ILE A 51 5.66 -5.15 10.39
C ILE A 51 6.97 -5.23 11.19
N PRO A 52 8.03 -5.91 10.73
CA PRO A 52 9.27 -6.00 11.50
C PRO A 52 9.96 -4.64 11.67
N GLU A 53 9.90 -3.74 10.70
CA GLU A 53 10.43 -2.38 10.87
C GLU A 53 9.67 -1.60 11.94
N SER A 54 8.33 -1.71 11.96
CA SER A 54 7.50 -1.06 12.98
C SER A 54 7.74 -1.59 14.40
N GLN A 55 8.10 -2.88 14.53
CA GLN A 55 8.36 -3.56 15.80
C GLN A 55 9.82 -3.47 16.27
N ARG A 56 10.74 -2.96 15.42
CA ARG A 56 12.17 -2.77 15.76
C ARG A 56 12.42 -1.61 16.72
N GLY A 57 11.44 -0.73 16.93
CA GLY A 57 11.51 0.34 17.92
C GLY A 57 11.20 -0.13 19.35
N GLU A 58 11.45 0.74 20.33
CA GLU A 58 11.21 0.46 21.76
C GLU A 58 9.71 0.31 22.14
N HIS A 59 8.79 0.57 21.19
CA HIS A 59 7.34 0.67 21.43
C HIS A 59 6.51 -0.26 20.53
N GLY A 60 6.81 -1.56 20.52
CA GLY A 60 6.07 -2.56 19.72
C GLY A 60 4.55 -2.59 19.97
N ASP A 61 4.12 -2.31 21.21
CA ASP A 61 2.69 -2.23 21.56
C ASP A 61 1.99 -1.04 20.90
N LEU A 62 2.65 0.11 20.81
CA LEU A 62 2.11 1.29 20.11
C LEU A 62 2.09 1.08 18.60
N ALA A 63 3.09 0.40 18.04
CA ALA A 63 3.13 0.03 16.62
C ALA A 63 1.96 -0.90 16.26
N THR A 64 1.69 -1.90 17.10
CA THR A 64 0.55 -2.82 16.95
C THR A 64 -0.79 -2.11 17.08
N GLY A 65 -0.92 -1.22 18.07
CA GLY A 65 -2.11 -0.37 18.22
C GLY A 65 -2.36 0.53 17.01
N GLY A 66 -1.29 1.09 16.43
CA GLY A 66 -1.34 1.87 15.19
C GLY A 66 -1.80 1.07 13.98
N THR A 67 -1.31 -0.17 13.83
CA THR A 67 -1.74 -1.07 12.73
C THR A 67 -3.22 -1.45 12.86
N ILE A 68 -3.69 -1.79 14.07
CA ILE A 68 -5.10 -2.11 14.33
C ILE A 68 -5.99 -0.90 14.03
N LEU A 69 -5.60 0.30 14.47
CA LEU A 69 -6.36 1.52 14.22
C LEU A 69 -6.40 1.85 12.72
N GLY A 70 -5.27 1.78 12.02
CA GLY A 70 -5.21 2.01 10.57
C GLY A 70 -6.06 1.02 9.79
N PHE A 71 -6.02 -0.27 10.14
CA PHE A 71 -6.87 -1.30 9.56
C PHE A 71 -8.36 -1.02 9.81
N THR A 72 -8.71 -0.63 11.04
CA THR A 72 -10.10 -0.29 11.41
C THR A 72 -10.60 0.91 10.61
N VAL A 73 -9.79 1.97 10.49
CA VAL A 73 -10.15 3.15 9.70
C VAL A 73 -10.34 2.78 8.23
N MET A 74 -9.44 1.96 7.65
CA MET A 74 -9.59 1.50 6.27
C MET A 74 -10.87 0.67 6.08
N MET A 75 -11.20 -0.24 7.00
CA MET A 75 -12.45 -1.02 6.94
C MET A 75 -13.69 -0.14 7.05
N ILE A 76 -13.66 0.89 7.89
CA ILE A 76 -14.74 1.87 7.97
C ILE A 76 -14.87 2.63 6.64
N LEU A 77 -13.75 3.08 6.05
CA LEU A 77 -13.77 3.78 4.76
C LEU A 77 -14.27 2.89 3.63
N ASP A 78 -13.86 1.61 3.56
CA ASP A 78 -14.34 0.64 2.57
C ASP A 78 -15.85 0.41 2.67
N VAL A 79 -16.39 0.24 3.88
CA VAL A 79 -17.84 0.08 4.09
C VAL A 79 -18.61 1.39 3.84
N ALA A 80 -18.04 2.54 4.19
CA ALA A 80 -18.73 3.83 4.09
C ALA A 80 -18.70 4.43 2.67
N LEU A 81 -17.62 4.21 1.91
CA LEU A 81 -17.44 4.69 0.54
C LEU A 81 -17.77 3.63 -0.52
N GLY A 82 -18.15 2.42 -0.07
CA GLY A 82 -18.40 1.21 -0.87
C GLY A 82 -19.02 1.46 -2.24
#